data_AF-A0AAV2SHE9-F1
#
_entry.id   AF-A0AAV2SHE9-F1
#
_cell.length_a   1.000
_cell.length_b   1.000
_cell.length_c   1.000
_cell.angle_alpha   90.00
_cell.angle_beta   90.00
_cell.angle_gamma   90.00
#
_symmetry.space_group_name_H-M   'P 1'
#
loop_
_entity.id
_entity.type
_entity.pdbx_description
1 polymer ?
#
loop_
_entity_poly.entity_id
_entity_poly.type
_entity_poly.pdbx_seq_one_letter_code
_entity_poly.pdbx_strand_id
1 'polypeptide(L)'
;MLHIAALHGHRNMVEYLLLCGVPSDRLANGGLTASHLAAIKGHKKCSLYLQTFSKFERKSNNNMTAKDFQDELKKLLRKVKLSLLSEEDEDTIFSDYDLTKTSKILLEKKSIGMGIYSISLLRKYALQNRVNFSLPENKKVKDAISNDISRLVKHIGCIDSRYEGRVVEAGSVSENIRLFLPDEMDFNVELNNFSGLDGGNINILSREICKEKSQLYLKGELEIYLHHKHNDEEMFSENNFIDYFYNATNSALKTFVFESPNISVIYPGIQKTRVGIALFLVWSEASQCVLLPSIDLVPTVLANWPKDNDLDSLPKELQDMVADIPISIACYGSNQWRYCLSRVESKIISNLSEDKQSVILACKLLSGFLKTDWWYPDYYKNLYRVWNYTYLKVDSPVSYVIKTLFFKELSEHIDSDLWKKNHFFDRVISVFMGMVKCNEEGKIMQAAQVKSHLLPMFESPRFGDGAIDIINFLLELKDGKFNPND
;
A
#
# COMPACT_ATOMS: atom_id res chain seq x y z
N MET A 1 24.00 -13.58 -4.79
CA MET A 1 23.44 -14.07 -6.07
C MET A 1 22.55 -15.28 -5.88
N LEU A 2 23.01 -16.39 -5.29
CA LEU A 2 22.18 -17.59 -5.04
C LEU A 2 20.89 -17.28 -4.24
N HIS A 3 21.00 -16.50 -3.16
CA HIS A 3 19.85 -16.01 -2.40
C HIS A 3 18.82 -15.26 -3.24
N ILE A 4 19.27 -14.39 -4.13
CA ILE A 4 18.40 -13.59 -5.02
C ILE A 4 17.72 -14.50 -6.03
N ALA A 5 18.47 -15.39 -6.69
CA ALA A 5 17.92 -16.36 -7.63
C ALA A 5 16.84 -17.24 -6.99
N ALA A 6 17.07 -17.70 -5.75
CA ALA A 6 16.13 -18.49 -4.98
C ALA A 6 14.89 -17.70 -4.56
N LEU A 7 15.08 -16.47 -4.06
CA LEU A 7 14.01 -15.55 -3.67
C LEU A 7 13.04 -15.23 -4.82
N HIS A 8 13.55 -15.20 -6.05
CA HIS A 8 12.75 -14.95 -7.25
C HIS A 8 12.28 -16.23 -7.98
N GLY A 9 12.60 -17.42 -7.45
CA GLY A 9 12.12 -18.67 -8.03
C GLY A 9 12.83 -19.09 -9.32
N HIS A 10 13.98 -18.49 -9.66
CA HIS A 10 14.75 -18.83 -10.87
C HIS A 10 15.52 -20.14 -10.69
N ARG A 11 14.81 -21.27 -10.76
CA ARG A 11 15.38 -22.61 -10.55
C ARG A 11 16.61 -22.87 -11.41
N ASN A 12 16.58 -22.53 -12.69
CA ASN A 12 17.69 -22.76 -13.61
C ASN A 12 18.96 -21.99 -13.20
N MET A 13 18.80 -20.76 -12.69
CA MET A 13 19.91 -19.96 -12.17
C MET A 13 20.43 -20.53 -10.85
N VAL A 14 19.54 -21.02 -9.98
CA VAL A 14 19.92 -21.72 -8.75
C VAL A 14 20.74 -22.97 -9.08
N GLU A 15 20.29 -23.77 -10.04
CA GLU A 15 21.00 -24.96 -10.52
C GLU A 15 22.38 -24.65 -11.07
N TYR A 16 22.48 -23.69 -11.99
CA TYR A 16 23.75 -23.22 -12.52
C TYR A 16 24.72 -22.79 -11.41
N LEU A 17 24.26 -21.98 -10.46
CA LEU A 17 25.11 -21.49 -9.36
C LEU A 17 25.61 -22.61 -8.44
N LEU A 18 24.77 -23.60 -8.14
CA LEU A 18 25.20 -24.75 -7.34
C LEU A 18 26.21 -25.62 -8.09
N LEU A 19 26.03 -25.81 -9.41
CA LEU A 19 27.00 -26.52 -10.26
C LEU A 19 28.34 -25.80 -10.36
N CYS A 20 28.36 -24.46 -10.28
CA CYS A 20 29.57 -23.66 -10.15
C CYS A 20 30.22 -23.73 -8.75
N GLY A 21 29.71 -24.53 -7.82
CA GLY A 21 30.27 -24.72 -6.48
C GLY A 21 29.89 -23.65 -5.46
N VAL A 22 28.85 -22.85 -5.72
CA VAL A 22 28.36 -21.89 -4.71
C VAL A 22 27.78 -22.65 -3.51
N PRO A 23 28.19 -22.34 -2.25
CA PRO A 23 27.66 -23.02 -1.08
C PRO A 23 26.15 -22.81 -0.92
N SER A 24 25.39 -23.91 -0.85
CA SER A 24 23.93 -23.94 -0.71
C SER A 24 23.44 -23.47 0.67
N ASP A 25 24.30 -23.60 1.69
CA ASP A 25 23.99 -23.38 3.10
C ASP A 25 24.37 -21.98 3.60
N ARG A 26 24.96 -21.12 2.76
CA ARG A 26 25.41 -19.78 3.16
C ARG A 26 24.23 -18.95 3.67
N LEU A 27 24.47 -18.23 4.77
CA LEU A 27 23.47 -17.35 5.38
C LEU A 27 23.51 -15.96 4.76
N ALA A 28 22.32 -15.41 4.49
CA ALA A 28 22.08 -13.99 4.30
C ALA A 28 21.77 -13.32 5.64
N ASN A 29 21.48 -12.01 5.61
CA ASN A 29 20.97 -11.28 6.77
C ASN A 29 19.73 -11.99 7.37
N GLY A 30 19.60 -11.96 8.69
CA GLY A 30 18.52 -12.67 9.41
C GLY A 30 18.71 -14.20 9.53
N GLY A 31 19.87 -14.73 9.16
CA GLY A 31 20.15 -16.17 9.26
C GLY A 31 19.39 -17.01 8.22
N LEU A 32 19.00 -16.42 7.09
CA LEU A 32 18.23 -17.09 6.05
C LEU A 32 19.15 -17.72 5.00
N THR A 33 18.89 -18.97 4.61
CA THR A 33 19.56 -19.63 3.48
C THR A 33 18.81 -19.29 2.19
N ALA A 34 19.40 -19.63 1.05
CA ALA A 34 18.67 -19.54 -0.22
C ALA A 34 17.36 -20.37 -0.20
N SER A 35 17.35 -21.52 0.47
CA SER A 35 16.14 -22.36 0.59
C SER A 35 15.06 -21.71 1.44
N HIS A 36 15.43 -21.01 2.53
CA HIS A 36 14.51 -20.21 3.33
C HIS A 36 13.83 -19.13 2.48
N LEU A 37 14.63 -18.35 1.72
CA LEU A 37 14.10 -17.27 0.88
C LEU A 37 13.16 -17.78 -0.22
N ALA A 38 13.50 -18.91 -0.86
CA ALA A 38 12.60 -19.56 -1.81
C ALA A 38 11.28 -19.98 -1.14
N ALA A 39 11.33 -20.56 0.06
CA ALA A 39 10.13 -20.98 0.80
C ALA A 39 9.24 -19.79 1.18
N ILE A 40 9.84 -18.71 1.70
CA ILE A 40 9.17 -17.46 2.11
C ILE A 40 8.41 -16.81 0.95
N LYS A 41 8.88 -16.98 -0.29
CA LYS A 41 8.22 -16.44 -1.49
C LYS A 41 7.37 -17.47 -2.26
N GLY A 42 7.12 -18.65 -1.69
CA GLY A 42 6.27 -19.68 -2.30
C GLY A 42 6.95 -20.52 -3.37
N HIS A 43 8.25 -20.36 -3.61
CA HIS A 43 9.02 -21.06 -4.64
C HIS A 43 9.38 -22.50 -4.22
N LYS A 44 8.36 -23.34 -4.03
CA LYS A 44 8.49 -24.74 -3.54
C LYS A 44 9.50 -25.55 -4.34
N LYS A 45 9.45 -25.50 -5.68
CA LYS A 45 10.36 -26.26 -6.54
C LYS A 45 11.83 -25.84 -6.36
N CYS A 46 12.09 -24.55 -6.15
CA CYS A 46 13.44 -24.04 -5.86
C CYS A 46 13.89 -24.42 -4.45
N SER A 47 13.01 -24.25 -3.45
CA SER A 47 13.30 -24.58 -2.07
C SER A 47 13.67 -26.05 -1.89
N LEU A 48 12.90 -26.96 -2.49
CA LEU A 48 13.18 -28.40 -2.48
C LEU A 48 14.48 -28.75 -3.20
N TYR A 49 14.75 -28.14 -4.36
CA TYR A 49 15.99 -28.36 -5.09
C TYR A 49 17.21 -27.90 -4.27
N LEU A 50 17.16 -26.73 -3.62
CA LEU A 50 18.23 -26.27 -2.73
C LEU A 50 18.47 -27.22 -1.56
N GLN A 51 17.41 -27.85 -1.04
CA GLN A 51 17.52 -28.81 0.06
C GLN A 51 18.26 -30.10 -0.35
N THR A 52 18.23 -30.50 -1.63
CA THR A 52 18.99 -31.70 -2.08
C THR A 52 20.50 -31.48 -2.05
N PHE A 53 20.96 -30.23 -2.03
CA PHE A 53 22.38 -29.84 -1.92
C PHE A 53 22.77 -29.44 -0.50
N SER A 54 21.86 -29.52 0.47
CA SER A 54 22.16 -29.24 1.88
C SER A 54 22.46 -30.53 2.63
N LYS A 55 23.54 -30.56 3.40
CA LYS A 55 23.90 -31.74 4.22
C LYS A 55 23.01 -31.92 5.46
N PHE A 56 22.35 -30.84 5.89
CA PHE A 56 21.49 -30.81 7.08
C PHE A 56 20.37 -29.77 6.92
N GLU A 57 19.28 -29.94 7.65
CA GLU A 57 18.21 -28.94 7.73
C GLU A 57 18.67 -27.76 8.60
N ARG A 58 19.15 -26.69 7.94
CA ARG A 58 19.59 -25.48 8.63
C ARG A 58 18.38 -24.68 9.10
N LYS A 59 18.44 -24.17 10.33
CA LYS A 59 17.43 -23.29 10.92
C LYS A 59 17.81 -21.82 10.75
N SER A 60 16.80 -20.96 10.63
CA SER A 60 16.94 -19.50 10.74
C SER A 60 17.24 -19.05 12.16
N ASN A 61 17.48 -17.76 12.36
CA ASN A 61 17.64 -17.18 13.70
C ASN A 61 16.42 -17.42 14.61
N ASN A 62 15.23 -17.62 14.02
CA ASN A 62 13.99 -17.92 14.72
C ASN A 62 13.68 -19.42 14.78
N ASN A 63 14.70 -20.27 14.65
CA ASN A 63 14.61 -21.73 14.73
C ASN A 63 13.68 -22.38 13.68
N MET A 64 13.36 -21.68 12.60
CA MET A 64 12.51 -22.19 11.51
C MET A 64 13.35 -22.77 10.38
N THR A 65 12.95 -23.92 9.85
CA THR A 65 13.49 -24.50 8.63
C THR A 65 12.79 -23.95 7.39
N ALA A 66 13.33 -24.22 6.20
CA ALA A 66 12.67 -23.87 4.93
C ALA A 66 11.30 -24.53 4.78
N LYS A 67 11.12 -25.73 5.35
CA LYS A 67 9.84 -26.42 5.37
C LYS A 67 8.83 -25.69 6.27
N ASP A 68 9.25 -25.26 7.46
CA ASP A 68 8.39 -24.50 8.38
C ASP A 68 7.89 -23.21 7.73
N PHE A 69 8.77 -22.44 7.08
CA PHE A 69 8.39 -21.24 6.32
C PHE A 69 7.37 -21.54 5.22
N GLN A 70 7.56 -22.63 4.49
CA GLN A 70 6.64 -23.02 3.43
C GLN A 70 5.27 -23.43 3.99
N ASP A 71 5.24 -24.16 5.10
CA ASP A 71 3.98 -24.64 5.68
C ASP A 71 3.21 -23.48 6.35
N GLU A 72 3.89 -22.55 7.00
CA GLU A 72 3.28 -21.31 7.52
C GLU A 72 2.76 -20.40 6.39
N LEU A 73 3.52 -20.25 5.30
CA LEU A 73 3.04 -19.51 4.13
C LEU A 73 1.75 -20.15 3.57
N LYS A 74 1.68 -21.48 3.44
CA LYS A 74 0.45 -22.16 2.99
C LYS A 74 -0.72 -21.90 3.94
N LYS A 75 -0.49 -21.92 5.26
CA LYS A 75 -1.52 -21.60 6.26
C LYS A 75 -2.01 -20.16 6.09
N LEU A 76 -1.09 -19.21 5.89
CA LEU A 76 -1.40 -17.81 5.62
C LEU A 76 -2.26 -17.68 4.36
N LEU A 77 -1.81 -18.21 3.22
CA LEU A 77 -2.51 -18.15 1.94
C LEU A 77 -3.93 -18.75 2.01
N ARG A 78 -4.12 -19.83 2.77
CA ARG A 78 -5.44 -20.41 3.05
C ARG A 78 -6.31 -19.50 3.91
N LYS A 79 -5.75 -18.92 4.97
CA LYS A 79 -6.45 -18.01 5.89
C LYS A 79 -6.99 -16.79 5.14
N VAL A 80 -6.20 -16.23 4.23
CA VAL A 80 -6.60 -15.05 3.43
C VAL A 80 -7.29 -15.40 2.10
N LYS A 81 -7.58 -16.68 1.87
CA LYS A 81 -8.27 -17.19 0.67
C LYS A 81 -7.64 -16.65 -0.62
N LEU A 82 -6.34 -16.88 -0.82
CA LEU A 82 -5.63 -16.35 -2.00
C LEU A 82 -5.66 -17.28 -3.22
N SER A 83 -6.10 -18.53 -3.07
CA SER A 83 -6.26 -19.50 -4.17
C SER A 83 -7.75 -19.69 -4.50
N LEU A 84 -8.42 -18.63 -4.96
CA LEU A 84 -9.87 -18.66 -5.26
C LEU A 84 -10.18 -18.95 -6.73
N LEU A 85 -9.20 -18.85 -7.61
CA LEU A 85 -9.37 -19.12 -9.04
C LEU A 85 -9.04 -20.59 -9.32
N SER A 86 -9.84 -21.22 -10.19
CA SER A 86 -9.52 -22.53 -10.74
C SER A 86 -8.46 -22.42 -11.85
N GLU A 87 -7.83 -23.54 -12.23
CA GLU A 87 -6.90 -23.57 -13.37
C GLU A 87 -7.56 -23.07 -14.66
N GLU A 88 -8.85 -23.35 -14.85
CA GLU A 88 -9.63 -22.87 -16.00
C GLU A 88 -9.85 -21.34 -15.98
N ASP A 89 -10.15 -20.77 -14.81
CA ASP A 89 -10.28 -19.31 -14.65
C ASP A 89 -8.92 -18.64 -14.94
N GLU A 90 -7.82 -19.23 -14.48
CA GLU A 90 -6.46 -18.76 -14.74
C GLU A 90 -6.15 -18.80 -16.24
N ASP A 91 -6.36 -19.93 -16.90
CA ASP A 91 -6.14 -20.07 -18.34
C ASP A 91 -6.96 -19.04 -19.12
N THR A 92 -8.20 -18.77 -18.71
CA THR A 92 -9.03 -17.74 -19.35
C THR A 92 -8.43 -16.34 -19.17
N ILE A 93 -8.02 -15.97 -17.95
CA ILE A 93 -7.43 -14.66 -17.65
C ILE A 93 -6.12 -14.43 -18.41
N PHE A 94 -5.31 -15.48 -18.60
CA PHE A 94 -4.01 -15.38 -19.26
C PHE A 94 -4.04 -15.57 -20.78
N SER A 95 -5.09 -16.21 -21.31
CA SER A 95 -5.23 -16.41 -22.77
C SER A 95 -6.04 -15.30 -23.44
N ASP A 96 -6.89 -14.60 -22.70
CA ASP A 96 -7.76 -13.55 -23.23
C ASP A 96 -7.09 -12.16 -23.15
N TYR A 97 -7.24 -11.37 -24.22
CA TYR A 97 -6.79 -9.98 -24.26
C TYR A 97 -7.88 -9.00 -23.82
N ASP A 98 -9.11 -9.48 -23.53
CA ASP A 98 -10.20 -8.67 -23.00
C ASP A 98 -10.06 -8.42 -21.49
N LEU A 99 -9.65 -7.21 -21.14
CA LEU A 99 -9.50 -6.74 -19.77
C LEU A 99 -10.85 -6.68 -19.02
N THR A 100 -11.95 -6.40 -19.71
CA THR A 100 -13.30 -6.33 -19.11
C THR A 100 -13.72 -7.70 -18.63
N LYS A 101 -13.55 -8.72 -19.48
CA LYS A 101 -13.83 -10.12 -19.12
C LYS A 101 -12.95 -10.58 -17.97
N THR A 102 -11.68 -10.20 -17.97
CA THR A 102 -10.76 -10.47 -16.87
C THR A 102 -11.24 -9.85 -15.56
N SER A 103 -11.57 -8.55 -15.54
CA SER A 103 -12.10 -7.85 -14.36
C SER A 103 -13.35 -8.54 -13.82
N LYS A 104 -14.27 -8.92 -14.72
CA LYS A 104 -15.50 -9.63 -14.38
C LYS A 104 -15.22 -10.96 -13.67
N ILE A 105 -14.40 -11.83 -14.28
CA ILE A 105 -14.02 -13.12 -13.68
C ILE A 105 -13.39 -12.89 -12.29
N LEU A 106 -12.49 -11.92 -12.17
CA LEU A 106 -11.83 -11.61 -10.90
C LEU A 106 -12.82 -11.16 -9.82
N LEU A 107 -13.73 -10.25 -10.13
CA LEU A 107 -14.73 -9.75 -9.19
C LEU A 107 -15.67 -10.89 -8.75
N GLU A 108 -16.22 -11.63 -9.70
CA GLU A 108 -17.20 -12.70 -9.45
C GLU A 108 -16.60 -13.87 -8.67
N LYS A 109 -15.53 -14.48 -9.18
CA LYS A 109 -14.96 -15.70 -8.60
C LYS A 109 -14.39 -15.43 -7.21
N LYS A 110 -13.81 -14.25 -6.97
CA LYS A 110 -13.33 -13.88 -5.64
C LYS A 110 -14.47 -13.59 -4.70
N SER A 111 -15.52 -12.89 -5.15
CA SER A 111 -16.72 -12.69 -4.35
C SER A 111 -17.29 -14.04 -3.88
N ILE A 112 -17.45 -14.99 -4.81
CA ILE A 112 -17.94 -16.35 -4.53
C ILE A 112 -17.01 -17.07 -3.56
N GLY A 113 -15.70 -17.13 -3.84
CA GLY A 113 -14.72 -17.78 -2.98
C GLY A 113 -14.65 -17.20 -1.56
N MET A 114 -14.94 -15.90 -1.44
CA MET A 114 -15.04 -15.22 -0.15
C MET A 114 -16.38 -15.44 0.56
N GLY A 115 -17.41 -15.92 -0.13
CA GLY A 115 -18.76 -16.11 0.40
C GLY A 115 -19.59 -14.82 0.37
N ILE A 116 -19.29 -13.93 -0.58
CA ILE A 116 -19.99 -12.66 -0.79
C ILE A 116 -20.97 -12.85 -1.95
N TYR A 117 -22.23 -13.06 -1.62
CA TYR A 117 -23.32 -13.27 -2.59
C TYR A 117 -24.41 -12.20 -2.53
N SER A 118 -24.26 -11.24 -1.63
CA SER A 118 -25.18 -10.12 -1.45
C SER A 118 -24.46 -8.92 -0.86
N ILE A 119 -25.09 -7.76 -0.95
CA ILE A 119 -24.61 -6.50 -0.36
C ILE A 119 -24.38 -6.62 1.16
N SER A 120 -25.28 -7.31 1.87
CA SER A 120 -25.14 -7.49 3.32
C SER A 120 -23.94 -8.35 3.68
N LEU A 121 -23.65 -9.38 2.87
CA LEU A 121 -22.46 -10.21 3.00
C LEU A 121 -21.18 -9.44 2.64
N LEU A 122 -21.21 -8.55 1.64
CA LEU A 122 -20.10 -7.66 1.31
C LEU A 122 -19.73 -6.77 2.51
N ARG A 123 -20.72 -6.09 3.11
CA ARG A 123 -20.51 -5.26 4.32
C ARG A 123 -19.92 -6.08 5.46
N LYS A 124 -20.51 -7.24 5.74
CA LYS A 124 -20.06 -8.14 6.81
C LYS A 124 -18.63 -8.60 6.57
N TYR A 125 -18.31 -9.03 5.36
CA TYR A 125 -16.99 -9.55 5.01
C TYR A 125 -15.91 -8.46 5.12
N ALA A 126 -16.18 -7.25 4.62
CA ALA A 126 -15.25 -6.12 4.69
C ALA A 126 -14.89 -5.76 6.14
N LEU A 127 -15.88 -5.74 7.04
CA LEU A 127 -15.66 -5.47 8.47
C LEU A 127 -14.92 -6.61 9.18
N GLN A 128 -15.28 -7.87 8.88
CA GLN A 128 -14.67 -9.05 9.51
C GLN A 128 -13.21 -9.26 9.10
N ASN A 129 -12.84 -8.83 7.90
CA ASN A 129 -11.48 -8.98 7.37
C ASN A 129 -10.62 -7.72 7.60
N ARG A 130 -11.12 -6.71 8.32
CA ARG A 130 -10.26 -5.64 8.84
C ARG A 130 -9.30 -6.21 9.88
N VAL A 131 -8.03 -5.83 9.81
CA VAL A 131 -7.03 -6.21 10.80
C VAL A 131 -7.37 -5.57 12.15
N ASN A 132 -7.58 -6.39 13.17
CA ASN A 132 -7.81 -5.92 14.53
C ASN A 132 -6.49 -5.82 15.29
N PHE A 133 -5.95 -4.60 15.39
CA PHE A 133 -4.73 -4.30 16.17
C PHE A 133 -4.94 -4.28 17.68
N SER A 134 -6.15 -4.55 18.17
CA SER A 134 -6.38 -4.81 19.60
C SER A 134 -6.03 -6.24 19.99
N LEU A 135 -5.94 -7.15 19.00
CA LEU A 135 -5.51 -8.53 19.24
C LEU A 135 -4.00 -8.57 19.55
N PRO A 136 -3.56 -9.29 20.60
CA PRO A 136 -2.16 -9.29 21.03
C PRO A 136 -1.15 -9.64 19.92
N GLU A 137 -1.49 -10.56 19.02
CA GLU A 137 -0.63 -10.98 17.93
C GLU A 137 -0.40 -9.87 16.90
N ASN A 138 -1.44 -9.14 16.49
CA ASN A 138 -1.33 -8.03 15.54
C ASN A 138 -0.68 -6.82 16.20
N LYS A 139 -1.04 -6.55 17.46
CA LYS A 139 -0.46 -5.47 18.26
C LYS A 139 1.05 -5.66 18.41
N LYS A 140 1.50 -6.88 18.70
CA LYS A 140 2.91 -7.23 18.81
C LYS A 140 3.69 -6.93 17.52
N VAL A 141 3.16 -7.35 16.35
CA VAL A 141 3.79 -7.05 15.06
C VAL A 141 3.89 -5.56 14.84
N LYS A 142 2.77 -4.84 15.03
CA LYS A 142 2.70 -3.38 14.88
C LYS A 142 3.71 -2.68 15.79
N ASP A 143 3.65 -2.93 17.09
CA ASP A 143 4.47 -2.25 18.09
C ASP A 143 5.97 -2.52 17.88
N ALA A 144 6.34 -3.77 17.56
CA ALA A 144 7.72 -4.14 17.30
C ALA A 144 8.27 -3.43 16.06
N ILE A 145 7.51 -3.40 14.95
CA ILE A 145 7.92 -2.71 13.73
C ILE A 145 7.99 -1.20 13.99
N SER A 146 6.95 -0.58 14.57
CA SER A 146 6.93 0.86 14.83
C SER A 146 8.09 1.30 15.76
N ASN A 147 8.45 0.49 16.75
CA ASN A 147 9.61 0.74 17.62
C ASN A 147 10.94 0.63 16.86
N ASP A 148 11.14 -0.44 16.08
CA ASP A 148 12.37 -0.62 15.31
C ASP A 148 12.51 0.42 14.19
N ILE A 149 11.42 0.86 13.55
CA ILE A 149 11.43 1.96 12.57
C ILE A 149 11.78 3.29 13.25
N SER A 150 11.26 3.56 14.44
CA SER A 150 11.64 4.74 15.23
C SER A 150 13.13 4.74 15.59
N ARG A 151 13.68 3.58 15.94
CA ARG A 151 15.13 3.41 16.18
C ARG A 151 15.94 3.56 14.88
N LEU A 152 15.46 3.02 13.77
CA LEU A 152 16.11 3.14 12.47
C LEU A 152 16.19 4.61 12.04
N VAL A 153 15.11 5.38 12.19
CA VAL A 153 15.10 6.82 11.88
C VAL A 153 16.07 7.62 12.75
N LYS A 154 16.19 7.30 14.04
CA LYS A 154 17.24 7.88 14.88
C LYS A 154 18.64 7.57 14.35
N HIS A 155 18.87 6.32 13.92
CA HIS A 155 20.15 5.90 13.35
C HIS A 155 20.45 6.57 12.00
N ILE A 156 19.41 6.80 11.18
CA ILE A 156 19.48 7.60 9.96
C ILE A 156 19.91 9.04 10.30
N GLY A 157 19.30 9.66 11.31
CA GLY A 157 19.68 10.99 11.81
C GLY A 157 21.12 11.08 12.30
N CYS A 158 21.67 10.00 12.88
CA CYS A 158 23.09 9.96 13.25
C CYS A 158 24.04 9.91 12.04
N ILE A 159 23.58 9.36 10.91
CA ILE A 159 24.36 9.29 9.66
C ILE A 159 24.22 10.58 8.86
N ASP A 160 23.01 11.13 8.82
CA ASP A 160 22.69 12.39 8.16
C ASP A 160 21.67 13.15 9.01
N SER A 161 22.16 14.16 9.75
CA SER A 161 21.36 14.93 10.70
C SER A 161 20.19 15.66 10.05
N ARG A 162 20.22 15.91 8.73
CA ARG A 162 19.12 16.54 7.99
C ARG A 162 17.84 15.70 8.01
N TYR A 163 17.97 14.38 8.22
CA TYR A 163 16.85 13.44 8.33
C TYR A 163 16.49 13.06 9.77
N GLU A 164 17.01 13.78 10.76
CA GLU A 164 16.54 13.64 12.13
C GLU A 164 15.07 14.07 12.21
N GLY A 165 14.23 13.19 12.75
CA GLY A 165 12.79 13.45 12.79
C GLY A 165 12.01 12.47 13.65
N ARG A 166 10.73 12.78 13.80
CA ARG A 166 9.76 11.93 14.49
C ARG A 166 9.06 11.01 13.50
N VAL A 167 8.94 9.74 13.85
CA VAL A 167 8.13 8.77 13.09
C VAL A 167 6.65 8.95 13.43
N VAL A 168 5.82 9.11 12.40
CA VAL A 168 4.37 9.19 12.51
C VAL A 168 3.74 8.15 11.60
N GLU A 169 2.90 7.29 12.16
CA GLU A 169 2.14 6.29 11.40
C GLU A 169 1.17 6.97 10.43
N ALA A 170 1.11 6.43 9.22
CA ALA A 170 0.24 6.89 8.15
C ALA A 170 -0.47 5.70 7.48
N GLY A 171 -1.35 6.02 6.54
CA GLY A 171 -1.97 5.04 5.66
C GLY A 171 -2.94 4.10 6.37
N SER A 172 -3.16 2.93 5.77
CA SER A 172 -4.31 2.09 6.14
C SER A 172 -4.26 1.51 7.56
N VAL A 173 -3.06 1.40 8.15
CA VAL A 173 -2.89 0.96 9.54
C VAL A 173 -3.28 2.07 10.52
N SER A 174 -2.84 3.31 10.29
CA SER A 174 -3.18 4.44 11.16
C SER A 174 -4.65 4.86 11.01
N GLU A 175 -5.22 4.67 9.82
CA GLU A 175 -6.63 4.92 9.49
C GLU A 175 -7.58 3.82 9.99
N ASN A 176 -7.07 2.71 10.54
CA ASN A 176 -7.86 1.56 10.97
C ASN A 176 -8.71 0.93 9.84
N ILE A 177 -8.14 0.84 8.63
CA ILE A 177 -8.78 0.25 7.45
C ILE A 177 -7.87 -0.76 6.70
N ARG A 178 -6.84 -1.28 7.36
CA ARG A 178 -6.00 -2.37 6.82
C ARG A 178 -6.85 -3.65 6.69
N LEU A 179 -6.82 -4.27 5.51
CA LEU A 179 -7.53 -5.51 5.23
C LEU A 179 -6.58 -6.71 5.27
N PHE A 180 -7.09 -7.85 5.72
CA PHE A 180 -6.48 -9.19 5.75
C PHE A 180 -5.29 -9.34 6.69
N LEU A 181 -4.18 -8.63 6.46
CA LEU A 181 -2.91 -8.84 7.14
C LEU A 181 -2.22 -7.53 7.54
N PRO A 182 -1.44 -7.53 8.64
CA PRO A 182 -0.57 -6.41 9.02
C PRO A 182 0.78 -6.49 8.27
N ASP A 183 0.73 -6.50 6.94
CA ASP A 183 1.86 -6.71 6.02
C ASP A 183 2.23 -5.46 5.20
N GLU A 184 1.62 -4.32 5.50
CA GLU A 184 1.97 -3.02 4.90
C GLU A 184 1.79 -1.96 5.98
N MET A 185 2.82 -1.13 6.18
CA MET A 185 2.79 -0.05 7.16
C MET A 185 3.47 1.18 6.55
N ASP A 186 2.78 2.31 6.62
CA ASP A 186 3.27 3.58 6.10
C ASP A 186 3.71 4.46 7.28
N PHE A 187 4.86 5.11 7.13
CA PHE A 187 5.41 6.02 8.12
C PHE A 187 5.90 7.29 7.45
N ASN A 188 5.50 8.43 7.99
CA ASN A 188 6.14 9.70 7.71
C ASN A 188 7.28 9.92 8.71
N VAL A 189 8.38 10.48 8.22
CA VAL A 189 9.45 11.04 9.04
C VAL A 189 9.27 12.55 9.05
N GLU A 190 8.67 13.06 10.11
CA GLU A 190 8.50 14.51 10.31
C GLU A 190 9.85 15.09 10.73
N LEU A 191 10.49 15.82 9.82
CA LEU A 191 11.83 16.34 10.02
C LEU A 191 11.84 17.44 11.09
N ASN A 192 12.79 17.36 12.01
CA ASN A 192 12.94 18.34 13.10
C ASN A 192 13.61 19.63 12.62
N ASN A 193 14.51 19.50 11.64
CA ASN A 193 15.38 20.59 11.18
C ASN A 193 14.72 21.47 10.12
N PHE A 194 13.50 21.14 9.70
CA PHE A 194 12.80 21.82 8.62
C PHE A 194 11.33 22.01 9.01
N SER A 195 10.85 23.25 8.91
CA SER A 195 9.45 23.59 9.19
C SER A 195 8.97 24.67 8.23
N GLY A 196 7.86 24.39 7.55
CA GLY A 196 7.08 25.35 6.77
C GLY A 196 5.86 25.89 7.50
N LEU A 197 5.83 25.79 8.84
CA LEU A 197 4.85 26.46 9.70
C LEU A 197 5.21 27.94 9.88
N ASP A 198 4.29 28.72 10.45
CA ASP A 198 4.53 30.14 10.73
C ASP A 198 5.76 30.31 11.65
N GLY A 199 6.74 31.10 11.20
CA GLY A 199 8.03 31.26 11.88
C GLY A 199 9.04 30.13 11.66
N GLY A 200 8.73 29.17 10.78
CA GLY A 200 9.64 28.12 10.35
C GLY A 200 10.75 28.61 9.41
N ASN A 201 11.72 27.73 9.14
CA ASN A 201 12.89 28.04 8.32
C ASN A 201 12.70 27.76 6.81
N ILE A 202 11.53 27.26 6.42
CA ILE A 202 11.14 27.00 5.03
C ILE A 202 9.96 27.89 4.64
N ASN A 203 10.07 28.58 3.51
CA ASN A 203 8.95 29.20 2.81
C ASN A 203 8.41 28.25 1.75
N ILE A 204 7.10 28.03 1.79
CA ILE A 204 6.36 27.26 0.78
C ILE A 204 5.51 28.26 0.00
N LEU A 205 5.85 28.49 -1.27
CA LEU A 205 5.08 29.34 -2.17
C LEU A 205 4.27 28.46 -3.11
N SER A 206 3.00 28.80 -3.30
CA SER A 206 2.16 28.19 -4.33
C SER A 206 2.19 29.04 -5.59
N ARG A 207 2.62 28.43 -6.70
CA ARG A 207 2.53 29.03 -8.04
C ARG A 207 1.43 28.35 -8.83
N GLU A 208 0.50 29.13 -9.37
CA GLU A 208 -0.47 28.63 -10.33
C GLU A 208 0.17 28.50 -11.71
N ILE A 209 0.04 27.32 -12.32
CA ILE A 209 0.53 27.07 -13.67
C ILE A 209 -0.66 26.61 -14.52
N CYS A 210 -0.83 27.26 -15.67
CA CYS A 210 -1.76 26.82 -16.71
C CYS A 210 -1.04 25.86 -17.64
N LYS A 211 -1.49 24.60 -17.74
CA LYS A 211 -0.89 23.65 -18.70
C LYS A 211 -1.45 23.87 -20.10
N GLU A 212 -0.64 24.49 -20.96
CA GLU A 212 -0.96 24.90 -22.34
C GLU A 212 -1.53 23.79 -23.23
N LYS A 213 -1.09 22.53 -23.06
CA LYS A 213 -1.53 21.41 -23.93
C LYS A 213 -2.92 20.84 -23.61
N SER A 214 -3.56 21.28 -22.53
CA SER A 214 -4.86 20.73 -22.12
C SER A 214 -5.97 21.74 -21.85
N GLN A 215 -5.70 23.05 -21.67
CA GLN A 215 -6.75 24.06 -21.37
C GLN A 215 -7.80 23.67 -20.29
N LEU A 216 -7.56 22.66 -19.45
CA LEU A 216 -8.65 21.97 -18.73
C LEU A 216 -8.62 22.11 -17.19
N TYR A 217 -7.54 22.62 -16.59
CA TYR A 217 -7.54 23.02 -15.16
C TYR A 217 -6.27 23.80 -14.77
N LEU A 218 -6.41 24.69 -13.77
CA LEU A 218 -5.32 25.32 -13.05
C LEU A 218 -4.70 24.30 -12.07
N LYS A 219 -3.36 24.28 -11.96
CA LYS A 219 -2.64 23.45 -10.98
C LYS A 219 -1.69 24.34 -10.17
N GLY A 220 -1.79 24.27 -8.85
CA GLY A 220 -0.81 24.81 -7.92
C GLY A 220 0.42 23.91 -7.83
N GLU A 221 1.58 24.44 -8.16
CA GLU A 221 2.87 23.80 -7.87
C GLU A 221 3.53 24.48 -6.68
N LEU A 222 4.19 23.68 -5.84
CA LEU A 222 4.85 24.16 -4.63
C LEU A 222 6.31 24.45 -4.94
N GLU A 223 6.72 25.69 -4.69
CA GLU A 223 8.11 26.13 -4.71
C GLU A 223 8.60 26.30 -3.27
N ILE A 224 9.79 25.79 -2.99
CA ILE A 224 10.37 25.76 -1.65
C ILE A 224 11.61 26.62 -1.59
N TYR A 225 11.66 27.52 -0.61
CA TYR A 225 12.78 28.43 -0.38
C TYR A 225 13.24 28.37 1.08
N LEU A 226 14.54 28.22 1.31
CA LEU A 226 15.14 28.30 2.64
C LEU A 226 15.40 29.77 3.00
N HIS A 227 15.05 30.19 4.23
CA HIS A 227 15.13 31.60 4.65
C HIS A 227 16.56 32.15 4.74
N HIS A 228 17.54 31.27 4.94
CA HIS A 228 18.96 31.63 5.02
C HIS A 228 19.75 30.74 4.08
N LYS A 229 20.99 31.17 3.72
CA LYS A 229 22.00 30.31 3.08
C LYS A 229 22.30 29.13 4.00
N HIS A 230 21.40 28.16 4.01
CA HIS A 230 21.59 26.90 4.66
C HIS A 230 22.60 26.16 3.80
N ASN A 231 23.59 25.51 4.43
CA ASN A 231 24.51 24.62 3.70
C ASN A 231 23.78 23.44 3.02
N ASP A 232 22.46 23.34 3.18
CA ASP A 232 21.61 22.25 2.70
C ASP A 232 20.73 22.65 1.51
N GLU A 233 20.91 23.81 0.88
CA GLU A 233 20.15 24.19 -0.33
C GLU A 233 20.23 23.10 -1.44
N GLU A 234 21.39 22.46 -1.57
CA GLU A 234 21.60 21.34 -2.49
C GLU A 234 20.69 20.14 -2.20
N MET A 235 20.26 19.93 -0.96
CA MET A 235 19.34 18.84 -0.62
C MET A 235 17.96 19.04 -1.28
N PHE A 236 17.54 20.28 -1.50
CA PHE A 236 16.23 20.61 -2.09
C PHE A 236 16.28 20.72 -3.61
N SER A 237 17.43 20.43 -4.23
CA SER A 237 17.60 20.44 -5.69
C SER A 237 17.50 19.04 -6.31
N GLU A 238 16.97 19.01 -7.53
CA GLU A 238 16.78 17.82 -8.36
C GLU A 238 16.08 16.67 -7.62
N ASN A 239 16.78 15.55 -7.39
CA ASN A 239 16.30 14.38 -6.67
C ASN A 239 17.02 14.17 -5.34
N ASN A 240 17.87 15.12 -4.92
CA ASN A 240 18.78 14.98 -3.79
C ASN A 240 18.03 14.68 -2.49
N PHE A 241 16.85 15.28 -2.29
CA PHE A 241 16.05 15.06 -1.09
C PHE A 241 15.66 13.58 -0.87
N ILE A 242 15.44 12.82 -1.94
CA ILE A 242 15.10 11.39 -1.84
C ILE A 242 16.35 10.52 -1.96
N ASP A 243 17.32 10.93 -2.78
CA ASP A 243 18.56 10.21 -2.96
C ASP A 243 19.43 10.20 -1.70
N TYR A 244 19.55 11.34 -1.02
CA TYR A 244 20.28 11.43 0.24
C TYR A 244 19.57 10.63 1.35
N PHE A 245 18.24 10.67 1.40
CA PHE A 245 17.47 9.86 2.35
C PHE A 245 17.68 8.36 2.13
N TYR A 246 17.64 7.91 0.87
CA TYR A 246 17.92 6.53 0.50
C TYR A 246 19.35 6.12 0.89
N ASN A 247 20.34 6.96 0.60
CA ASN A 247 21.75 6.68 0.91
C ASN A 247 22.02 6.62 2.42
N ALA A 248 21.43 7.54 3.19
CA ALA A 248 21.50 7.53 4.65
C ALA A 248 20.83 6.29 5.23
N THR A 249 19.63 5.94 4.75
CA THR A 249 18.91 4.72 5.15
C THR A 249 19.69 3.45 4.81
N ASN A 250 20.27 3.37 3.61
CA ASN A 250 21.08 2.22 3.21
C ASN A 250 22.31 2.05 4.12
N SER A 251 22.96 3.16 4.47
CA SER A 251 24.12 3.17 5.35
C SER A 251 23.73 2.81 6.78
N ALA A 252 22.56 3.28 7.25
CA ALA A 252 22.00 2.95 8.55
C ALA A 252 21.79 1.44 8.70
N LEU A 253 21.15 0.82 7.72
CA LEU A 253 20.82 -0.60 7.74
C LEU A 253 22.04 -1.53 7.75
N LYS A 254 23.23 -1.07 7.34
CA LYS A 254 24.45 -1.89 7.37
C LYS A 254 24.91 -2.20 8.79
N THR A 255 24.65 -1.31 9.74
CA THR A 255 25.06 -1.46 11.15
C THR A 255 23.85 -1.58 12.09
N PHE A 256 22.64 -1.35 11.60
CA PHE A 256 21.42 -1.42 12.40
C PHE A 256 21.09 -2.86 12.77
N VAL A 257 20.77 -3.06 14.04
CA VAL A 257 20.29 -4.34 14.57
C VAL A 257 18.87 -4.13 15.08
N PHE A 258 17.93 -4.88 14.51
CA PHE A 258 16.54 -4.92 14.96
C PHE A 258 16.47 -5.52 16.36
N GLU A 259 15.65 -4.91 17.22
CA GLU A 259 15.43 -5.39 18.58
C GLU A 259 14.64 -6.69 18.59
N SER A 260 13.60 -6.73 17.76
CA SER A 260 12.76 -7.91 17.63
C SER A 260 13.54 -9.02 16.90
N PRO A 261 13.74 -10.20 17.50
CA PRO A 261 14.37 -11.33 16.82
C PRO A 261 13.50 -11.82 15.64
N ASN A 262 12.21 -11.51 15.65
CA ASN A 262 11.26 -11.96 14.64
C ASN A 262 11.41 -11.19 13.32
N ILE A 263 12.11 -10.05 13.30
CA ILE A 263 12.27 -9.21 12.11
C ILE A 263 13.57 -9.56 11.38
N SER A 264 13.47 -9.71 10.06
CA SER A 264 14.63 -9.87 9.18
C SER A 264 14.44 -9.08 7.90
N VAL A 265 15.48 -8.34 7.50
CA VAL A 265 15.49 -7.62 6.21
C VAL A 265 15.74 -8.62 5.09
N ILE A 266 14.86 -8.63 4.08
CA ILE A 266 15.02 -9.47 2.89
C ILE A 266 15.30 -8.63 1.66
N TYR A 267 16.03 -9.20 0.70
CA TYR A 267 16.29 -8.54 -0.58
C TYR A 267 14.97 -8.06 -1.23
N PRO A 268 14.93 -6.85 -1.80
CA PRO A 268 16.04 -5.91 -2.07
C PRO A 268 16.58 -5.14 -0.85
N GLY A 269 16.00 -5.35 0.33
CA GLY A 269 16.29 -4.60 1.54
C GLY A 269 15.53 -3.30 1.48
N ILE A 270 16.04 -2.34 0.72
CA ILE A 270 15.37 -1.06 0.48
C ILE A 270 15.26 -0.75 -1.02
N GLN A 271 14.17 -0.09 -1.40
CA GLN A 271 13.97 0.49 -2.72
C GLN A 271 13.59 1.95 -2.60
N LYS A 272 14.01 2.77 -3.57
CA LYS A 272 13.50 4.13 -3.70
C LYS A 272 12.06 4.06 -4.21
N THR A 273 11.16 4.79 -3.55
CA THR A 273 9.82 5.07 -4.06
C THR A 273 9.80 6.46 -4.67
N ARG A 274 8.65 6.88 -5.19
CA ARG A 274 8.48 8.23 -5.73
C ARG A 274 8.69 9.32 -4.67
N VAL A 275 8.37 9.04 -3.40
CA VAL A 275 8.35 10.05 -2.33
C VAL A 275 9.21 9.71 -1.12
N GLY A 276 9.92 8.58 -1.15
CA GLY A 276 10.68 8.09 -0.01
C GLY A 276 11.33 6.75 -0.34
N ILE A 277 11.27 5.82 0.62
CA ILE A 277 11.81 4.46 0.46
C ILE A 277 10.81 3.41 0.91
N ALA A 278 10.92 2.21 0.35
CA ALA A 278 10.23 1.01 0.78
C ALA A 278 11.25 0.02 1.37
N LEU A 279 11.01 -0.47 2.58
CA LEU A 279 11.82 -1.45 3.29
C LEU A 279 11.07 -2.78 3.36
N PHE A 280 11.71 -3.86 2.93
CA PHE A 280 11.10 -5.18 2.83
C PHE A 280 11.57 -6.09 3.96
N LEU A 281 10.63 -6.50 4.79
CA LEU A 281 10.88 -7.30 5.98
C LEU A 281 10.25 -8.69 5.86
N VAL A 282 10.73 -9.59 6.70
CA VAL A 282 10.07 -10.83 7.08
C VAL A 282 9.82 -10.75 8.57
N TRP A 283 8.57 -10.96 8.96
CA TRP A 283 8.24 -11.33 10.33
C TRP A 283 8.17 -12.85 10.40
N SER A 284 8.90 -13.47 11.32
CA SER A 284 8.87 -14.91 11.50
C SER A 284 8.83 -15.27 12.98
N GLU A 285 7.85 -16.08 13.36
CA GLU A 285 7.67 -16.58 14.71
C GLU A 285 7.29 -18.05 14.67
N ALA A 286 8.13 -18.90 15.28
CA ALA A 286 8.11 -20.36 15.15
C ALA A 286 6.76 -21.04 15.47
N SER A 287 5.87 -20.35 16.18
CA SER A 287 4.59 -20.89 16.66
C SER A 287 3.35 -20.21 16.07
N GLN A 288 3.47 -19.15 15.26
CA GLN A 288 2.29 -18.32 14.95
C GLN A 288 2.20 -17.72 13.54
N CYS A 289 3.29 -17.31 12.89
CA CYS A 289 3.12 -16.57 11.63
C CYS A 289 4.42 -16.35 10.84
N VAL A 290 4.29 -16.34 9.51
CA VAL A 290 5.23 -15.71 8.59
C VAL A 290 4.50 -14.57 7.89
N LEU A 291 4.97 -13.32 8.03
CA LEU A 291 4.48 -12.17 7.27
C LEU A 291 5.60 -11.58 6.43
N LEU A 292 5.21 -10.83 5.40
CA LEU A 292 6.13 -10.09 4.53
C LEU A 292 5.86 -8.59 4.58
N PRO A 293 6.09 -7.91 5.72
CA PRO A 293 5.79 -6.50 5.84
C PRO A 293 6.58 -5.66 4.83
N SER A 294 5.85 -4.84 4.07
CA SER A 294 6.40 -3.72 3.31
C SER A 294 6.24 -2.45 4.14
N ILE A 295 7.35 -1.76 4.37
CA ILE A 295 7.36 -0.52 5.16
C ILE A 295 7.68 0.65 4.26
N ASP A 296 6.73 1.56 4.07
CA ASP A 296 6.96 2.80 3.35
C ASP A 296 7.39 3.88 4.33
N LEU A 297 8.55 4.50 4.08
CA LEU A 297 9.12 5.54 4.92
C LEU A 297 9.32 6.80 4.07
N VAL A 298 8.60 7.86 4.42
CA VAL A 298 8.49 9.09 3.63
C VAL A 298 9.03 10.27 4.44
N PRO A 299 10.14 10.91 4.05
CA PRO A 299 10.60 12.14 4.69
C PRO A 299 9.64 13.28 4.37
N THR A 300 9.18 13.98 5.41
CA THR A 300 8.15 15.02 5.32
C THR A 300 8.52 16.26 6.13
N VAL A 301 8.12 17.42 5.63
CA VAL A 301 8.26 18.70 6.33
C VAL A 301 6.86 19.17 6.74
N LEU A 302 6.69 19.61 7.99
CA LEU A 302 5.40 20.16 8.45
C LEU A 302 5.10 21.48 7.73
N ALA A 303 3.83 21.68 7.37
CA ALA A 303 3.36 22.86 6.65
C ALA A 303 1.97 23.27 7.15
N ASN A 304 1.68 24.56 7.03
CA ASN A 304 0.32 25.07 7.22
C ASN A 304 -0.59 24.59 6.08
N TRP A 305 -1.90 24.60 6.34
CA TRP A 305 -2.89 24.46 5.28
C TRP A 305 -2.69 25.53 4.20
N PRO A 306 -2.74 25.19 2.90
CA PRO A 306 -2.78 26.21 1.85
C PRO A 306 -4.05 27.03 1.98
N LYS A 307 -4.01 28.30 1.57
CA LYS A 307 -5.20 29.18 1.62
C LYS A 307 -6.34 28.62 0.76
N ASP A 308 -6.00 28.10 -0.42
CA ASP A 308 -6.95 27.52 -1.37
C ASP A 308 -7.18 26.03 -1.07
N ASN A 309 -7.89 25.75 0.02
CA ASN A 309 -8.31 24.40 0.40
C ASN A 309 -9.83 24.33 0.54
N ASP A 310 -10.36 23.10 0.50
CA ASP A 310 -11.80 22.81 0.62
C ASP A 310 -12.12 22.17 1.97
N LEU A 311 -11.40 22.52 3.05
CA LEU A 311 -11.67 22.00 4.39
C LEU A 311 -13.09 22.36 4.85
N ASP A 312 -13.57 23.57 4.50
CA ASP A 312 -14.91 24.07 4.81
C ASP A 312 -16.03 23.25 4.15
N SER A 313 -15.71 22.39 3.16
CA SER A 313 -16.67 21.47 2.56
C SER A 313 -17.01 20.28 3.47
N LEU A 314 -16.17 19.96 4.46
CA LEU A 314 -16.42 18.85 5.38
C LEU A 314 -17.55 19.20 6.37
N PRO A 315 -18.22 18.22 6.99
CA PRO A 315 -19.11 18.46 8.13
C PRO A 315 -18.37 19.17 9.26
N LYS A 316 -19.06 20.08 9.97
CA LYS A 316 -18.45 20.93 11.02
C LYS A 316 -17.70 20.13 12.10
N GLU A 317 -18.25 19.00 12.53
CA GLU A 317 -17.61 18.08 13.48
C GLU A 317 -16.24 17.58 12.99
N LEU A 318 -16.13 17.26 11.69
CA LEU A 318 -14.87 16.80 11.10
C LEU A 318 -13.89 17.94 10.87
N GLN A 319 -14.39 19.14 10.51
CA GLN A 319 -13.56 20.34 10.41
C GLN A 319 -12.89 20.67 11.75
N ASP A 320 -13.70 20.77 12.81
CA ASP A 320 -13.23 21.12 14.15
C ASP A 320 -12.22 20.08 14.69
N MET A 321 -12.32 18.83 14.23
CA MET A 321 -11.39 17.76 14.59
C MET A 321 -9.99 17.93 13.99
N VAL A 322 -9.86 18.61 12.85
CA VAL A 322 -8.60 18.65 12.06
C VAL A 322 -8.10 20.05 11.71
N ALA A 323 -8.84 21.10 12.00
CA ALA A 323 -8.47 22.48 11.67
C ALA A 323 -7.11 22.88 12.24
N ASP A 324 -6.82 22.50 13.48
CA ASP A 324 -5.54 22.81 14.16
C ASP A 324 -4.43 21.79 13.88
N ILE A 325 -4.70 20.77 13.05
CA ILE A 325 -3.69 19.76 12.71
C ILE A 325 -2.86 20.28 11.54
N PRO A 326 -1.55 20.50 11.72
CA PRO A 326 -0.68 20.87 10.61
C PRO A 326 -0.62 19.70 9.62
N ILE A 327 -0.56 20.04 8.33
CA ILE A 327 -0.34 19.08 7.27
C ILE A 327 1.16 18.92 7.03
N SER A 328 1.53 18.14 6.02
CA SER A 328 2.93 17.97 5.64
C SER A 328 3.11 18.14 4.15
N ILE A 329 4.34 18.36 3.72
CA ILE A 329 4.76 18.30 2.33
C ILE A 329 5.80 17.19 2.15
N ALA A 330 5.78 16.55 0.98
CA ALA A 330 6.76 15.56 0.58
C ALA A 330 7.29 15.87 -0.81
N CYS A 331 8.58 15.66 -1.00
CA CYS A 331 9.21 15.71 -2.32
C CYS A 331 8.79 14.48 -3.13
N TYR A 332 8.53 14.66 -4.43
CA TYR A 332 8.23 13.56 -5.35
C TYR A 332 9.14 13.51 -6.58
N GLY A 333 10.33 14.11 -6.47
CA GLY A 333 11.39 14.15 -7.47
C GLY A 333 11.41 15.43 -8.30
N SER A 334 12.56 15.75 -8.88
CA SER A 334 12.79 16.86 -9.83
C SER A 334 12.29 18.21 -9.33
N ASN A 335 12.65 18.61 -8.10
CA ASN A 335 12.19 19.83 -7.42
C ASN A 335 10.67 19.92 -7.18
N GLN A 336 9.93 18.82 -7.33
CA GLN A 336 8.48 18.86 -7.19
C GLN A 336 8.06 18.41 -5.80
N TRP A 337 7.17 19.20 -5.20
CA TRP A 337 6.64 18.98 -3.85
C TRP A 337 5.12 18.91 -3.87
N ARG A 338 4.56 18.12 -2.96
CA ARG A 338 3.11 17.97 -2.80
C ARG A 338 2.71 18.03 -1.34
N TYR A 339 1.53 18.55 -1.07
CA TYR A 339 0.88 18.37 0.22
C TYR A 339 0.56 16.89 0.47
N CYS A 340 0.61 16.50 1.74
CA CYS A 340 0.32 15.17 2.24
C CYS A 340 -0.67 15.30 3.39
N LEU A 341 -1.90 14.82 3.16
CA LEU A 341 -3.00 14.90 4.13
C LEU A 341 -3.07 13.70 5.08
N SER A 342 -2.08 12.81 5.07
CA SER A 342 -2.06 11.57 5.87
C SER A 342 -2.50 11.72 7.34
N ARG A 343 -2.07 12.79 8.04
CA ARG A 343 -2.48 13.09 9.42
C ARG A 343 -3.98 13.36 9.53
N VAL A 344 -4.50 14.19 8.62
CA VAL A 344 -5.91 14.57 8.53
C VAL A 344 -6.77 13.35 8.17
N GLU A 345 -6.35 12.61 7.14
CA GLU A 345 -7.02 11.38 6.70
C GLU A 345 -7.09 10.35 7.83
N SER A 346 -5.97 10.11 8.50
CA SER A 346 -5.90 9.19 9.63
C SER A 346 -6.79 9.63 10.78
N LYS A 347 -6.78 10.92 11.13
CA LYS A 347 -7.58 11.47 12.22
C LYS A 347 -9.08 11.35 11.93
N ILE A 348 -9.51 11.64 10.72
CA ILE A 348 -10.93 11.53 10.33
C ILE A 348 -11.32 10.06 10.29
N ILE A 349 -10.68 9.24 9.45
CA ILE A 349 -11.13 7.88 9.12
C ILE A 349 -11.14 6.98 10.36
N SER A 350 -10.14 7.09 11.24
CA SER A 350 -10.04 6.26 12.45
C SER A 350 -11.16 6.55 13.47
N ASN A 351 -11.71 7.77 13.49
CA ASN A 351 -12.77 8.18 14.42
C ASN A 351 -14.19 8.05 13.84
N LEU A 352 -14.33 7.60 12.59
CA LEU A 352 -15.65 7.37 11.98
C LEU A 352 -16.38 6.19 12.63
N SER A 353 -17.72 6.25 12.59
CA SER A 353 -18.57 5.12 13.01
C SER A 353 -18.31 3.88 12.15
N GLU A 354 -18.63 2.68 12.69
CA GLU A 354 -18.49 1.42 11.96
C GLU A 354 -19.22 1.45 10.61
N ASP A 355 -20.41 2.06 10.57
CA ASP A 355 -21.20 2.19 9.35
C ASP A 355 -20.46 2.99 8.26
N LYS A 356 -19.90 4.15 8.61
CA LYS A 356 -19.06 4.95 7.70
C LYS A 356 -17.79 4.20 7.28
N GLN A 357 -17.10 3.56 8.23
CA GLN A 357 -15.90 2.76 7.94
C GLN A 357 -16.18 1.56 7.05
N SER A 358 -17.36 0.95 7.16
CA SER A 358 -17.74 -0.21 6.34
C SER A 358 -17.76 0.13 4.85
N VAL A 359 -18.15 1.37 4.49
CA VAL A 359 -18.18 1.85 3.10
C VAL A 359 -16.78 1.90 2.51
N ILE A 360 -15.84 2.61 3.15
CA ILE A 360 -14.46 2.72 2.66
C ILE A 360 -13.73 1.36 2.66
N LEU A 361 -13.99 0.49 3.64
CA LEU A 361 -13.48 -0.88 3.67
C LEU A 361 -13.99 -1.70 2.49
N ALA A 362 -15.28 -1.59 2.17
CA ALA A 362 -15.87 -2.29 1.03
C ALA A 362 -15.31 -1.77 -0.30
N CYS A 363 -15.16 -0.46 -0.47
CA CYS A 363 -14.52 0.10 -1.65
C CYS A 363 -13.07 -0.40 -1.80
N LYS A 364 -12.29 -0.40 -0.72
CA LYS A 364 -10.91 -0.91 -0.70
C LYS A 364 -10.86 -2.41 -1.02
N LEU A 365 -11.81 -3.20 -0.51
CA LEU A 365 -11.94 -4.62 -0.80
C LEU A 365 -12.21 -4.89 -2.28
N LEU A 366 -13.17 -4.18 -2.88
CA LEU A 366 -13.56 -4.32 -4.29
C LEU A 366 -12.45 -3.87 -5.24
N SER A 367 -11.77 -2.77 -4.97
CA SER A 367 -10.57 -2.40 -5.74
C SER A 367 -9.44 -3.40 -5.52
N GLY A 368 -9.35 -3.96 -4.31
CA GLY A 368 -8.53 -5.14 -4.03
C GLY A 368 -8.82 -6.26 -5.03
N PHE A 369 -10.09 -6.58 -5.32
CA PHE A 369 -10.48 -7.66 -6.25
C PHE A 369 -9.77 -7.62 -7.61
N LEU A 370 -9.43 -6.43 -8.10
CA LEU A 370 -8.79 -6.22 -9.38
C LEU A 370 -7.26 -6.16 -9.33
N LYS A 371 -6.64 -5.84 -8.19
CA LYS A 371 -5.16 -5.77 -8.06
C LYS A 371 -4.54 -7.14 -8.26
N THR A 372 -3.43 -7.27 -8.98
CA THR A 372 -2.77 -8.55 -9.30
C THR A 372 -1.96 -9.14 -8.13
N ASP A 373 -1.34 -8.30 -7.30
CA ASP A 373 -0.29 -8.73 -6.35
C ASP A 373 -0.72 -9.71 -5.26
N TRP A 374 -1.99 -9.65 -4.83
CA TRP A 374 -2.45 -10.39 -3.66
C TRP A 374 -2.88 -11.83 -3.98
N TRP A 375 -3.30 -12.16 -5.20
CA TRP A 375 -3.82 -13.49 -5.60
C TRP A 375 -2.98 -14.20 -6.66
N TYR A 376 -1.92 -13.57 -7.18
CA TYR A 376 -1.21 -14.10 -8.36
C TYR A 376 -0.69 -15.53 -8.12
N PRO A 377 -0.99 -16.51 -8.99
CA PRO A 377 -0.63 -17.90 -8.74
C PRO A 377 0.89 -18.08 -8.73
N ASP A 378 1.39 -18.87 -7.78
CA ASP A 378 2.84 -19.06 -7.56
C ASP A 378 3.56 -19.65 -8.77
N TYR A 379 2.84 -20.34 -9.67
CA TYR A 379 3.39 -20.85 -10.92
C TYR A 379 3.78 -19.71 -11.88
N TYR A 380 2.89 -18.74 -12.12
CA TYR A 380 3.13 -17.59 -13.01
C TYR A 380 4.08 -16.56 -12.41
N LYS A 381 4.17 -16.44 -11.06
CA LYS A 381 5.21 -15.62 -10.40
C LYS A 381 6.63 -15.98 -10.85
N ASN A 382 6.86 -17.24 -11.26
CA ASN A 382 8.18 -17.75 -11.66
C ASN A 382 8.55 -17.47 -13.12
N LEU A 383 7.56 -17.25 -14.00
CA LEU A 383 7.78 -17.19 -15.45
C LEU A 383 8.14 -15.78 -15.94
N TYR A 384 7.71 -14.72 -15.24
CA TYR A 384 7.70 -13.36 -15.80
C TYR A 384 8.35 -12.27 -14.93
N ARG A 385 9.11 -12.63 -13.89
CA ARG A 385 9.83 -11.64 -13.03
C ARG A 385 11.20 -11.23 -13.59
N VAL A 386 11.22 -10.70 -14.80
CA VAL A 386 12.36 -9.94 -15.34
C VAL A 386 11.85 -8.51 -15.59
N TRP A 387 12.12 -7.62 -14.63
CA TRP A 387 12.08 -6.16 -14.76
C TRP A 387 10.77 -5.52 -15.27
N ASN A 388 10.02 -4.92 -14.33
CA ASN A 388 9.14 -3.75 -14.51
C ASN A 388 8.03 -3.72 -15.56
N TYR A 389 7.86 -4.72 -16.42
CA TYR A 389 6.80 -4.68 -17.42
C TYR A 389 6.36 -6.09 -17.74
N THR A 390 5.14 -6.48 -17.34
CA THR A 390 4.18 -7.42 -18.00
C THR A 390 3.29 -8.21 -17.02
N TYR A 391 2.05 -8.66 -17.32
CA TYR A 391 1.29 -8.75 -18.58
C TYR A 391 -0.25 -8.62 -18.39
N LEU A 392 -0.76 -8.31 -17.19
CA LEU A 392 -2.20 -8.08 -16.95
C LEU A 392 -2.41 -6.69 -16.37
N LYS A 393 -2.63 -5.72 -17.25
CA LYS A 393 -2.97 -4.34 -16.87
C LYS A 393 -4.48 -4.28 -16.57
N VAL A 394 -4.93 -5.05 -15.58
CA VAL A 394 -6.28 -4.91 -15.06
C VAL A 394 -6.33 -3.58 -14.32
N ASP A 395 -7.12 -2.67 -14.85
CA ASP A 395 -7.29 -1.37 -14.23
C ASP A 395 -8.03 -1.52 -12.90
N SER A 396 -7.56 -0.81 -11.88
CA SER A 396 -8.13 -0.84 -10.54
C SER A 396 -8.13 0.56 -9.97
N PRO A 397 -9.22 1.00 -9.31
CA PRO A 397 -9.22 2.29 -8.63
C PRO A 397 -8.12 2.35 -7.58
N VAL A 398 -7.36 3.44 -7.60
CA VAL A 398 -6.29 3.68 -6.63
C VAL A 398 -6.87 4.16 -5.31
N SER A 399 -6.28 3.75 -4.19
CA SER A 399 -6.80 4.05 -2.85
C SER A 399 -6.97 5.54 -2.57
N TYR A 400 -6.11 6.38 -3.17
CA TYR A 400 -6.24 7.83 -3.11
C TYR A 400 -7.57 8.33 -3.69
N VAL A 401 -7.97 7.87 -4.89
CA VAL A 401 -9.24 8.26 -5.55
C VAL A 401 -10.45 7.82 -4.72
N ILE A 402 -10.39 6.63 -4.13
CA ILE A 402 -11.44 6.13 -3.22
C ILE A 402 -11.58 7.06 -2.01
N LYS A 403 -10.48 7.43 -1.36
CA LYS A 403 -10.51 8.33 -0.19
C LYS A 403 -11.05 9.71 -0.54
N THR A 404 -10.60 10.28 -1.66
CA THR A 404 -11.09 11.56 -2.17
C THR A 404 -12.62 11.57 -2.33
N LEU A 405 -13.17 10.57 -3.01
CA LEU A 405 -14.62 10.49 -3.22
C LEU A 405 -15.37 10.07 -1.95
N PHE A 406 -14.73 9.33 -1.04
CA PHE A 406 -15.29 9.05 0.27
C PHE A 406 -15.40 10.30 1.16
N PHE A 407 -14.43 11.21 1.12
CA PHE A 407 -14.57 12.51 1.80
C PHE A 407 -15.68 13.35 1.18
N LYS A 408 -15.81 13.32 -0.15
CA LYS A 408 -16.95 13.95 -0.83
C LYS A 408 -18.29 13.37 -0.36
N GLU A 409 -18.40 12.05 -0.24
CA GLU A 409 -19.59 11.40 0.32
C GLU A 409 -19.89 11.86 1.76
N LEU A 410 -18.87 11.98 2.61
CA LEU A 410 -19.02 12.50 3.98
C LEU A 410 -19.49 13.95 4.01
N SER A 411 -19.06 14.79 3.05
CA SER A 411 -19.50 16.16 2.88
C SER A 411 -20.95 16.27 2.42
N GLU A 412 -21.36 15.46 1.45
CA GLU A 412 -22.69 15.54 0.84
C GLU A 412 -23.78 14.91 1.71
N HIS A 413 -23.43 13.96 2.57
CA HIS A 413 -24.38 13.16 3.36
C HIS A 413 -24.09 13.31 4.85
N ILE A 414 -24.41 14.47 5.41
CA ILE A 414 -24.14 14.81 6.81
C ILE A 414 -25.05 14.01 7.77
N ASP A 415 -26.29 13.73 7.34
CA ASP A 415 -27.27 13.00 8.15
C ASP A 415 -26.82 11.57 8.44
N SER A 416 -26.72 11.25 9.73
CA SER A 416 -26.33 9.91 10.22
C SER A 416 -27.25 8.80 9.74
N ASP A 417 -28.52 9.09 9.46
CA ASP A 417 -29.49 8.10 9.02
C ASP A 417 -29.16 7.56 7.61
N LEU A 418 -28.53 8.39 6.76
CA LEU A 418 -28.07 8.01 5.41
C LEU A 418 -26.85 7.10 5.41
N TRP A 419 -26.26 6.83 6.59
CA TRP A 419 -25.14 5.90 6.76
C TRP A 419 -25.56 4.56 7.34
N LYS A 420 -26.84 4.41 7.76
CA LYS A 420 -27.34 3.14 8.29
C LYS A 420 -27.21 2.01 7.26
N LYS A 421 -27.22 0.78 7.75
CA LYS A 421 -26.99 -0.45 6.97
C LYS A 421 -27.83 -0.57 5.68
N ASN A 422 -29.04 -0.03 5.66
CA ASN A 422 -29.93 -0.03 4.49
C ASN A 422 -29.40 0.86 3.34
N HIS A 423 -28.61 1.89 3.64
CA HIS A 423 -28.00 2.79 2.66
C HIS A 423 -26.55 2.41 2.29
N PHE A 424 -26.02 1.33 2.88
CA PHE A 424 -24.65 0.89 2.63
C PHE A 424 -24.34 0.71 1.12
N PHE A 425 -25.25 0.08 0.37
CA PHE A 425 -25.11 -0.06 -1.09
C PHE A 425 -24.99 1.30 -1.77
N ASP A 426 -25.91 2.21 -1.45
CA ASP A 426 -26.00 3.53 -2.08
C ASP A 426 -24.70 4.31 -1.87
N ARG A 427 -24.12 4.25 -0.66
CA ARG A 427 -22.85 4.91 -0.36
C ARG A 427 -21.67 4.28 -1.11
N VAL A 428 -21.59 2.95 -1.15
CA VAL A 428 -20.50 2.24 -1.84
C VAL A 428 -20.56 2.50 -3.34
N ILE A 429 -21.73 2.34 -3.98
CA ILE A 429 -21.87 2.55 -5.42
C ILE A 429 -21.65 4.01 -5.79
N SER A 430 -22.08 4.97 -4.96
CA SER A 430 -21.87 6.41 -5.21
C SER A 430 -20.38 6.77 -5.30
N VAL A 431 -19.53 6.20 -4.43
CA VAL A 431 -18.08 6.39 -4.50
C VAL A 431 -17.52 5.97 -5.86
N PHE A 432 -17.97 4.85 -6.43
CA PHE A 432 -17.52 4.42 -7.76
C PHE A 432 -18.20 5.20 -8.89
N MET A 433 -19.46 5.62 -8.74
CA MET A 433 -20.14 6.48 -9.71
C MET A 433 -19.44 7.84 -9.85
N GLY A 434 -18.83 8.35 -8.77
CA GLY A 434 -17.98 9.54 -8.82
C GLY A 434 -16.70 9.38 -9.66
N MET A 435 -16.39 8.16 -10.10
CA MET A 435 -15.23 7.82 -10.94
C MET A 435 -15.58 7.68 -12.43
N VAL A 436 -16.83 7.86 -12.83
CA VAL A 436 -17.30 7.67 -14.21
C VAL A 436 -18.06 8.89 -14.73
N LYS A 437 -18.14 9.01 -16.06
CA LYS A 437 -19.05 9.96 -16.74
C LYS A 437 -20.25 9.19 -17.29
N CYS A 438 -21.45 9.70 -17.02
CA CYS A 438 -22.69 9.20 -17.59
C CYS A 438 -23.24 10.16 -18.65
N ASN A 439 -24.01 9.64 -19.60
CA ASN A 439 -24.82 10.47 -20.50
C ASN A 439 -26.07 11.01 -19.74
N GLU A 440 -26.89 11.82 -20.42
CA GLU A 440 -28.12 12.40 -19.85
C GLU A 440 -29.15 11.34 -19.40
N GLU A 441 -29.10 10.14 -19.98
CA GLU A 441 -29.95 9.00 -19.64
C GLU A 441 -29.41 8.16 -18.46
N GLY A 442 -28.26 8.54 -17.89
CA GLY A 442 -27.62 7.84 -16.77
C GLY A 442 -26.76 6.64 -17.19
N LYS A 443 -26.55 6.39 -18.48
CA LYS A 443 -25.69 5.33 -19.00
C LYS A 443 -24.22 5.70 -18.87
N ILE A 444 -23.43 4.82 -18.27
CA ILE A 444 -21.98 4.97 -18.11
C ILE A 444 -21.30 5.00 -19.48
N MET A 445 -20.52 6.04 -19.74
CA MET A 445 -19.80 6.24 -20.99
C MET A 445 -18.33 5.83 -20.88
N GLN A 446 -17.64 6.35 -19.86
CA GLN A 446 -16.19 6.15 -19.67
C GLN A 446 -15.75 6.52 -18.25
N ALA A 447 -14.52 6.17 -17.89
CA ALA A 447 -13.87 6.64 -16.67
C ALA A 447 -13.72 8.18 -16.68
N ALA A 448 -13.88 8.78 -15.51
CA ALA A 448 -13.74 10.21 -15.27
C ALA A 448 -12.41 10.55 -14.59
N GLN A 449 -11.98 11.80 -14.75
CA GLN A 449 -10.94 12.37 -13.92
C GLN A 449 -11.53 12.81 -12.58
N VAL A 450 -10.90 12.38 -11.49
CA VAL A 450 -11.26 12.73 -10.12
C VAL A 450 -10.21 13.70 -9.59
N LYS A 451 -10.66 14.87 -9.15
CA LYS A 451 -9.83 15.88 -8.46
C LYS A 451 -9.87 15.63 -6.96
N SER A 452 -8.80 16.01 -6.25
CA SER A 452 -8.78 15.98 -4.77
C SER A 452 -9.97 16.76 -4.22
N HIS A 453 -10.59 16.22 -3.16
CA HIS A 453 -11.74 16.82 -2.51
C HIS A 453 -11.34 17.94 -1.56
N LEU A 454 -10.18 17.83 -0.91
CA LEU A 454 -9.71 18.82 0.05
C LEU A 454 -8.68 19.79 -0.55
N LEU A 455 -7.98 19.39 -1.61
CA LEU A 455 -6.91 20.18 -2.25
C LEU A 455 -7.02 20.13 -3.78
N PRO A 456 -8.15 20.53 -4.39
CA PRO A 456 -8.39 20.38 -5.84
C PRO A 456 -7.36 21.07 -6.72
N MET A 457 -6.73 22.13 -6.22
CA MET A 457 -5.72 22.91 -6.96
C MET A 457 -4.33 22.27 -6.88
N PHE A 458 -3.99 21.59 -5.79
CA PHE A 458 -2.61 21.16 -5.51
C PHE A 458 -2.34 19.69 -5.87
N GLU A 459 -3.39 18.93 -6.16
CA GLU A 459 -3.28 17.53 -6.49
C GLU A 459 -3.71 17.26 -7.93
N SER A 460 -2.86 16.56 -8.67
CA SER A 460 -3.17 16.23 -10.06
C SER A 460 -4.33 15.23 -10.13
N PRO A 461 -5.33 15.46 -10.99
CA PRO A 461 -6.45 14.55 -11.11
C PRO A 461 -6.00 13.15 -11.54
N ARG A 462 -6.72 12.14 -11.07
CA ARG A 462 -6.49 10.73 -11.38
C ARG A 462 -7.71 10.15 -12.06
N PHE A 463 -7.51 9.23 -12.99
CA PHE A 463 -8.63 8.56 -13.65
C PHE A 463 -9.23 7.47 -12.75
N GLY A 464 -10.53 7.31 -12.87
CA GLY A 464 -11.35 6.29 -12.23
C GLY A 464 -11.26 4.90 -12.85
N ASP A 465 -10.07 4.49 -13.32
CA ASP A 465 -9.91 3.27 -14.09
C ASP A 465 -10.33 2.03 -13.27
N GLY A 466 -11.03 1.08 -13.88
CA GLY A 466 -11.61 -0.11 -13.24
C GLY A 466 -12.93 0.12 -12.48
N ALA A 467 -13.40 1.36 -12.32
CA ALA A 467 -14.65 1.64 -11.61
C ALA A 467 -15.90 1.10 -12.33
N ILE A 468 -15.92 1.11 -13.66
CA ILE A 468 -17.05 0.62 -14.47
C ILE A 468 -17.34 -0.86 -14.16
N ASP A 469 -16.30 -1.69 -14.13
CA ASP A 469 -16.42 -3.12 -13.85
C ASP A 469 -16.94 -3.37 -12.42
N ILE A 470 -16.47 -2.57 -11.45
CA ILE A 470 -16.95 -2.65 -10.07
C ILE A 470 -18.42 -2.23 -9.96
N ILE A 471 -18.84 -1.17 -10.65
CA ILE A 471 -20.25 -0.72 -10.65
C ILE A 471 -21.15 -1.80 -11.23
N ASN A 472 -20.79 -2.36 -12.38
CA ASN A 472 -21.54 -3.45 -12.99
C ASN A 472 -21.65 -4.65 -12.05
N PHE A 473 -20.53 -5.08 -11.45
CA PHE A 473 -20.51 -6.14 -10.46
C PHE A 473 -21.41 -5.85 -9.24
N LEU A 474 -21.38 -4.62 -8.71
CA LEU A 474 -22.21 -4.22 -7.57
C LEU A 474 -23.71 -4.29 -7.88
N LEU A 475 -24.12 -3.89 -9.09
CA LEU A 475 -25.50 -3.99 -9.55
C LEU A 475 -25.92 -5.47 -9.64
N GLU A 476 -25.09 -6.32 -10.24
CA GLU A 476 -25.34 -7.77 -10.33
C GLU A 476 -25.41 -8.45 -8.95
N LEU A 477 -24.56 -8.01 -8.01
CA LEU A 477 -24.54 -8.50 -6.64
C LEU A 477 -25.79 -8.07 -5.86
N LYS A 478 -26.33 -6.87 -6.14
CA LYS A 478 -27.59 -6.40 -5.58
C LYS A 478 -28.79 -7.16 -6.14
N ASP A 479 -28.75 -7.52 -7.41
CA ASP A 479 -29.80 -8.29 -8.11
C ASP A 479 -29.78 -9.80 -7.78
N GLY A 480 -28.78 -10.25 -7.00
CA GLY A 480 -28.71 -11.64 -6.53
C GLY A 480 -28.13 -12.63 -7.55
N LYS A 481 -27.45 -12.17 -8.61
CA LYS A 481 -26.96 -13.02 -9.70
C LYS A 481 -25.91 -14.06 -9.29
N PHE A 482 -25.33 -13.95 -8.09
CA PHE A 482 -24.25 -14.80 -7.61
C PHE A 482 -24.70 -15.79 -6.52
N ASN A 483 -26.01 -15.99 -6.33
CA ASN A 483 -26.53 -16.90 -5.33
C ASN A 483 -26.11 -18.35 -5.67
N PRO A 484 -25.34 -19.05 -4.80
CA PRO A 484 -24.85 -20.39 -5.10
C PRO A 484 -25.93 -21.48 -5.11
N ASN A 485 -27.19 -21.12 -4.83
CA ASN A 485 -28.35 -22.01 -4.86
C ASN A 485 -29.16 -21.93 -6.17
N ASP A 486 -28.81 -20.99 -7.05
CA ASP A 486 -29.34 -20.84 -8.41
C ASP A 486 -28.28 -21.33 -9.42
#